data_AF-A0A124ISQ6-F1
#
_entry.id   AF-A0A124ISQ6-F1
#
_cell.length_a   1.000
_cell.length_b   1.000
_cell.length_c   1.000
_cell.angle_alpha   90.00
_cell.angle_beta   90.00
_cell.angle_gamma   90.00
#
_symmetry.space_group_name_H-M   'P 1'
#
loop_
_entity.id
_entity.type
_entity.pdbx_description
1 polymer ?
#
loop_
_entity_poly.entity_id
_entity_poly.type
_entity_poly.pdbx_seq_one_letter_code
_entity_poly.pdbx_strand_id
1 'polypeptide(L)'
;MARIFKQGRGEVLKGKTVAVVGYGNVGRSLALNLRDSGVSVMVGDLLGSDYARRAKADGLEPRPIPEAAELGDVVVLALPDDAAPEIYRSEVLPGLHPGKALVLTSGFPVAYGLLQPPGGVDVALFVPKAPGPAIRDRYLQGRGFAAVVGVVEDASGNALDVAHAVADGAGAFKQGGFALEASAREEALADLLGEQVLKASLLAAIEAAFELMTKAGVPQELAVVELYGSGELGELGRLMSLAGPYGALRLQSPVDAYGQLARAGEYRKAIARMAWGVDVMRDDVGRFSERDCSRGFWNRIRGIDVMNIVANYLGTLEKFGE
;
A
#
# COMPACT_ATOMS: atom_id res chain seq x y z
N MET A 1 7.62 -12.32 -18.91
CA MET A 1 7.88 -11.00 -18.29
C MET A 1 6.53 -10.30 -18.14
N ALA A 2 6.28 -9.64 -17.01
CA ALA A 2 5.06 -8.85 -16.83
C ALA A 2 4.99 -7.68 -17.83
N ARG A 3 3.78 -7.33 -18.28
CA ARG A 3 3.57 -6.15 -19.12
C ARG A 3 3.75 -4.88 -18.26
N ILE A 4 4.42 -3.87 -18.81
CA ILE A 4 4.67 -2.58 -18.16
C ILE A 4 3.95 -1.50 -18.94
N PHE A 5 3.19 -0.68 -18.25
CA PHE A 5 2.47 0.46 -18.80
C PHE A 5 3.06 1.77 -18.25
N LYS A 6 3.23 2.75 -19.13
CA LYS A 6 3.73 4.10 -18.78
C LYS A 6 2.75 5.20 -19.13
N GLN A 7 1.61 4.84 -19.70
CA GLN A 7 0.55 5.74 -20.11
C GLN A 7 -0.77 5.07 -19.76
N GLY A 8 -1.71 5.88 -19.27
CA GLY A 8 -3.05 5.42 -18.93
C GLY A 8 -4.08 5.75 -20.00
N ARG A 9 -5.34 5.51 -19.65
CA ARG A 9 -6.52 5.73 -20.50
C ARG A 9 -7.56 6.60 -19.81
N GLY A 10 -7.14 7.74 -19.26
CA GLY A 10 -8.01 8.62 -18.46
C GLY A 10 -9.30 9.05 -19.18
N GLU A 11 -9.33 9.03 -20.51
CA GLU A 11 -10.53 9.30 -21.32
C GLU A 11 -11.69 8.34 -21.04
N VAL A 12 -11.42 7.11 -20.57
CA VAL A 12 -12.45 6.11 -20.22
C VAL A 12 -13.33 6.58 -19.05
N LEU A 13 -12.83 7.48 -18.20
CA LEU A 13 -13.58 8.06 -17.08
C LEU A 13 -14.38 9.32 -17.47
N LYS A 14 -14.27 9.82 -18.70
CA LYS A 14 -15.02 11.02 -19.12
C LYS A 14 -16.53 10.77 -19.06
N GLY A 15 -17.23 11.63 -18.33
CA GLY A 15 -18.68 11.52 -18.15
C GLY A 15 -19.11 10.42 -17.17
N LYS A 16 -18.17 9.70 -16.55
CA LYS A 16 -18.44 8.71 -15.50
C LYS A 16 -18.25 9.32 -14.11
N THR A 17 -18.99 8.80 -13.14
CA THR A 17 -18.79 9.07 -11.71
C THR A 17 -18.01 7.94 -11.06
N VAL A 18 -16.91 8.28 -10.39
CA VAL A 18 -16.10 7.35 -9.61
C VAL A 18 -16.49 7.46 -8.13
N ALA A 19 -17.00 6.37 -7.56
CA ALA A 19 -17.28 6.26 -6.13
C ALA A 19 -16.08 5.63 -5.42
N VAL A 20 -15.36 6.40 -4.61
CA VAL A 20 -14.28 5.88 -3.76
C VAL A 20 -14.87 5.49 -2.41
N VAL A 21 -14.91 4.19 -2.14
CA VAL A 21 -15.45 3.61 -0.90
C VAL A 21 -14.32 3.44 0.11
N GLY A 22 -14.39 4.18 1.21
CA GLY A 22 -13.36 4.31 2.23
C GLY A 22 -12.47 5.54 2.01
N TYR A 23 -12.38 6.40 3.03
CA TYR A 23 -11.60 7.65 2.98
C TYR A 23 -10.37 7.65 3.90
N GLY A 24 -9.71 6.49 4.01
CA GLY A 24 -8.43 6.31 4.70
C GLY A 24 -7.24 6.89 3.92
N ASN A 25 -6.03 6.45 4.23
CA ASN A 25 -4.78 6.97 3.63
C ASN A 25 -4.73 6.85 2.09
N VAL A 26 -5.07 5.68 1.56
CA VAL A 26 -5.11 5.43 0.11
C VAL A 26 -6.36 6.08 -0.50
N GLY A 27 -7.56 5.79 0.04
CA GLY A 27 -8.82 6.31 -0.47
C GLY A 27 -8.87 7.84 -0.60
N ARG A 28 -8.43 8.58 0.43
CA ARG A 28 -8.30 10.04 0.38
C ARG A 28 -7.42 10.50 -0.78
N SER A 29 -6.26 9.89 -0.93
CA SER A 29 -5.28 10.29 -1.95
C SER A 29 -5.81 10.01 -3.36
N LEU A 30 -6.48 8.87 -3.57
CA LEU A 30 -7.10 8.53 -4.84
C LEU A 30 -8.25 9.50 -5.16
N ALA A 31 -9.17 9.73 -4.23
CA ALA A 31 -10.31 10.61 -4.43
C ALA A 31 -9.90 12.04 -4.80
N LEU A 32 -8.93 12.61 -4.08
CA LEU A 32 -8.44 13.97 -4.35
C LEU A 32 -7.70 14.05 -5.69
N ASN A 33 -6.87 13.07 -6.02
CA ASN A 33 -6.15 13.06 -7.28
C ASN A 33 -7.10 12.89 -8.48
N LEU A 34 -8.10 12.00 -8.38
CA LEU A 34 -9.11 11.81 -9.41
C LEU A 34 -9.91 13.10 -9.65
N ARG A 35 -10.35 13.77 -8.57
CA ARG A 35 -11.06 15.05 -8.65
C ARG A 35 -10.20 16.11 -9.34
N ASP A 36 -8.95 16.26 -8.92
CA ASP A 36 -8.03 17.25 -9.49
C ASP A 36 -7.65 16.93 -10.94
N SER A 37 -7.81 15.66 -11.37
CA SER A 37 -7.71 15.21 -12.77
C SER A 37 -9.01 15.45 -13.57
N GLY A 38 -10.02 16.10 -13.00
CA GLY A 38 -11.29 16.43 -13.67
C GLY A 38 -12.32 15.30 -13.70
N VAL A 39 -12.13 14.24 -12.91
CA VAL A 39 -13.09 13.14 -12.79
C VAL A 39 -14.19 13.54 -11.80
N SER A 40 -15.44 13.17 -12.10
CA SER A 40 -16.54 13.29 -11.12
C SER A 40 -16.33 12.25 -10.02
N VAL A 41 -16.04 12.69 -8.80
CA VAL A 41 -15.71 11.82 -7.66
C VAL A 41 -16.75 11.95 -6.56
N MET A 42 -17.16 10.81 -6.01
CA MET A 42 -17.97 10.69 -4.81
C MET A 42 -17.23 9.85 -3.77
N VAL A 43 -17.45 10.13 -2.49
CA VAL A 43 -16.90 9.34 -1.39
C VAL A 43 -18.02 8.56 -0.71
N GLY A 44 -17.86 7.25 -0.60
CA GLY A 44 -18.70 6.38 0.23
C GLY A 44 -18.00 6.09 1.56
N ASP A 45 -18.59 6.47 2.68
CA ASP A 45 -18.02 6.20 4.01
C ASP A 45 -19.14 6.09 5.07
N LEU A 46 -18.78 5.69 6.29
CA LEU A 46 -19.69 5.70 7.43
C LEU A 46 -19.93 7.15 7.87
N LEU A 47 -21.16 7.65 7.67
CA LEU A 47 -21.50 9.02 8.05
C LEU A 47 -21.27 9.28 9.54
N GLY A 48 -20.60 10.40 9.83
CA GLY A 48 -20.20 10.76 11.21
C GLY A 48 -18.86 10.16 11.66
N SER A 49 -18.19 9.36 10.83
CA SER A 49 -16.80 8.94 11.09
C SER A 49 -15.82 10.12 10.97
N ASP A 50 -14.61 9.96 11.52
CA ASP A 50 -13.52 10.92 11.30
C ASP A 50 -13.14 11.01 9.82
N TYR A 51 -13.23 9.89 9.09
CA TYR A 51 -12.96 9.83 7.65
C TYR A 51 -13.98 10.63 6.85
N ALA A 52 -15.27 10.53 7.18
CA ALA A 52 -16.33 11.33 6.57
C ALA A 52 -16.17 12.84 6.88
N ARG A 53 -15.82 13.20 8.12
CA ARG A 53 -15.49 14.59 8.49
C ARG A 53 -14.31 15.11 7.67
N ARG A 54 -13.28 14.30 7.49
CA ARG A 54 -12.08 14.65 6.70
C ARG A 54 -12.40 14.83 5.22
N ALA A 55 -13.22 13.95 4.63
CA ALA A 55 -13.69 14.10 3.26
C ALA A 55 -14.39 15.46 3.05
N LYS A 56 -15.28 15.82 3.97
CA LYS A 56 -15.98 17.10 3.97
C LYS A 56 -15.02 18.29 4.08
N ALA A 57 -14.03 18.20 4.98
CA ALA A 57 -13.00 19.23 5.13
C ALA A 57 -12.13 19.38 3.87
N ASP A 58 -11.91 18.30 3.12
CA ASP A 58 -11.21 18.34 1.83
C ASP A 58 -12.10 18.78 0.65
N GLY A 59 -13.37 19.13 0.91
CA GLY A 59 -14.32 19.60 -0.11
C GLY A 59 -15.00 18.49 -0.92
N LEU A 60 -15.07 17.26 -0.38
CA LEU A 60 -15.84 16.16 -0.94
C LEU A 60 -17.03 15.86 -0.02
N GLU A 61 -18.25 15.76 -0.56
CA GLU A 61 -19.41 15.41 0.26
C GLU A 61 -19.52 13.88 0.39
N PRO A 62 -19.32 13.29 1.58
CA PRO A 62 -19.44 11.86 1.79
C PRO A 62 -20.90 11.41 1.75
N ARG A 63 -21.14 10.20 1.25
CA ARG A 63 -22.45 9.53 1.25
C ARG A 63 -22.37 8.17 1.97
N PRO A 64 -23.50 7.60 2.40
CA PRO A 64 -23.55 6.20 2.81
C PRO A 64 -22.98 5.29 1.72
N ILE A 65 -22.24 4.25 2.11
CA ILE A 65 -21.59 3.31 1.18
C ILE A 65 -22.59 2.70 0.17
N PRO A 66 -23.80 2.25 0.56
CA PRO A 66 -24.77 1.71 -0.39
C PRO A 66 -25.20 2.72 -1.46
N GLU A 67 -25.37 3.98 -1.07
CA GLU A 67 -25.74 5.04 -2.00
C GLU A 67 -24.58 5.35 -2.97
N ALA A 68 -23.35 5.41 -2.47
CA ALA A 68 -22.17 5.63 -3.32
C ALA A 68 -21.94 4.49 -4.33
N ALA A 69 -22.12 3.24 -3.89
CA ALA A 69 -22.03 2.07 -4.76
C ALA A 69 -23.13 2.07 -5.84
N GLU A 70 -24.34 2.49 -5.48
CA GLU A 70 -25.47 2.59 -6.41
C GLU A 70 -25.30 3.71 -7.45
N LEU A 71 -24.73 4.86 -7.06
CA LEU A 71 -24.60 6.01 -7.97
C LEU A 71 -23.31 5.99 -8.80
N GLY A 72 -22.28 5.26 -8.37
CA GLY A 72 -21.00 5.17 -9.09
C GLY A 72 -21.08 4.29 -10.34
N ASP A 73 -20.51 4.78 -11.45
CA ASP A 73 -20.24 3.97 -12.65
C ASP A 73 -19.01 3.08 -12.44
N VAL A 74 -18.03 3.61 -11.71
CA VAL A 74 -16.81 2.90 -11.29
C VAL A 74 -16.70 3.02 -9.78
N VAL A 75 -16.70 1.89 -9.08
CA VAL A 75 -16.56 1.82 -7.63
C VAL A 75 -15.13 1.41 -7.30
N VAL A 76 -14.37 2.29 -6.64
CA VAL A 76 -13.02 1.99 -6.13
C VAL A 76 -13.13 1.57 -4.67
N LEU A 77 -12.82 0.31 -4.37
CA LEU A 77 -12.88 -0.23 -3.02
C LEU A 77 -11.55 -0.01 -2.30
N ALA A 78 -11.48 1.02 -1.46
CA ALA A 78 -10.30 1.44 -0.71
C ALA A 78 -10.51 1.27 0.81
N LEU A 79 -11.00 0.09 1.19
CA LEU A 79 -11.22 -0.33 2.57
C LEU A 79 -10.06 -1.19 3.09
N PRO A 80 -9.87 -1.29 4.41
CA PRO A 80 -9.03 -2.30 5.04
C PRO A 80 -9.35 -3.71 4.55
N ASP A 81 -8.33 -4.56 4.36
CA ASP A 81 -8.50 -5.89 3.75
C ASP A 81 -9.34 -6.85 4.62
N ASP A 82 -9.46 -6.62 5.93
CA ASP A 82 -10.32 -7.39 6.84
C ASP A 82 -11.77 -6.91 6.90
N ALA A 83 -11.99 -5.60 6.76
CA ALA A 83 -13.32 -5.00 6.76
C ALA A 83 -13.98 -5.10 5.38
N ALA A 84 -13.18 -5.08 4.32
CA ALA A 84 -13.65 -5.08 2.94
C ALA A 84 -14.62 -6.23 2.62
N PRO A 85 -14.41 -7.50 3.02
CA PRO A 85 -15.32 -8.60 2.66
C PRO A 85 -16.75 -8.44 3.21
N GLU A 86 -16.91 -7.97 4.45
CA GLU A 86 -18.23 -7.79 5.08
C GLU A 86 -18.96 -6.59 4.49
N ILE A 87 -18.26 -5.45 4.40
CA ILE A 87 -18.82 -4.20 3.84
C ILE A 87 -19.12 -4.37 2.36
N TYR A 88 -18.25 -5.05 1.60
CA TYR A 88 -18.51 -5.38 0.21
C TYR A 88 -19.81 -6.15 0.06
N ARG A 89 -19.98 -7.25 0.82
CA ARG A 89 -21.16 -8.11 0.70
C ARG A 89 -22.46 -7.39 1.08
N SER A 90 -22.42 -6.60 2.15
CA SER A 90 -23.63 -6.00 2.74
C SER A 90 -24.00 -4.64 2.14
N GLU A 91 -23.01 -3.83 1.75
CA GLU A 91 -23.21 -2.43 1.39
C GLU A 91 -22.80 -2.10 -0.05
N VAL A 92 -21.80 -2.77 -0.64
CA VAL A 92 -21.32 -2.43 -2.00
C VAL A 92 -21.97 -3.30 -3.07
N LEU A 93 -21.93 -4.62 -2.89
CA LEU A 93 -22.41 -5.63 -3.83
C LEU A 93 -23.86 -5.39 -4.30
N PRO A 94 -24.81 -4.98 -3.44
CA PRO A 94 -26.18 -4.72 -3.89
C PRO A 94 -26.30 -3.65 -4.97
N GLY A 95 -25.36 -2.68 -5.03
CA GLY A 95 -25.36 -1.62 -6.04
C GLY A 95 -24.49 -1.91 -7.27
N LEU A 96 -23.88 -3.10 -7.36
CA LEU A 96 -23.06 -3.49 -8.51
C LEU A 96 -23.93 -4.21 -9.56
N HIS A 97 -24.13 -3.56 -10.70
CA HIS A 97 -25.02 -4.01 -11.78
C HIS A 97 -24.29 -3.99 -13.13
N PRO A 98 -24.75 -4.77 -14.13
CA PRO A 98 -24.11 -4.80 -15.44
C PRO A 98 -23.90 -3.42 -16.06
N GLY A 99 -22.70 -3.20 -16.62
CA GLY A 99 -22.26 -1.90 -17.15
C GLY A 99 -21.45 -1.05 -16.17
N LYS A 100 -21.40 -1.43 -14.89
CA LYS A 100 -20.49 -0.85 -13.88
C LYS A 100 -19.14 -1.57 -13.86
N ALA A 101 -18.19 -0.95 -13.15
CA ALA A 101 -16.91 -1.57 -12.82
C ALA A 101 -16.59 -1.45 -11.32
N LEU A 102 -15.97 -2.48 -10.77
CA LEU A 102 -15.36 -2.51 -9.44
C LEU A 102 -13.84 -2.52 -9.59
N VAL A 103 -13.16 -1.57 -8.94
CA VAL A 103 -11.70 -1.48 -8.92
C VAL A 103 -11.20 -1.74 -7.50
N LEU A 104 -10.42 -2.80 -7.35
CA LEU A 104 -9.87 -3.21 -6.06
C LEU A 104 -8.48 -2.59 -5.86
N THR A 105 -8.23 -2.05 -4.67
CA THR A 105 -6.91 -1.51 -4.29
C THR A 105 -6.00 -2.52 -3.59
N SER A 106 -6.45 -3.78 -3.48
CA SER A 106 -5.69 -4.92 -2.98
C SER A 106 -6.16 -6.18 -3.71
N GLY A 107 -5.25 -7.05 -4.12
CA GLY A 107 -5.57 -8.36 -4.68
C GLY A 107 -5.95 -9.39 -3.60
N PHE A 108 -5.64 -9.12 -2.33
CA PHE A 108 -5.77 -10.08 -1.23
C PHE A 108 -7.19 -10.66 -1.07
N PRO A 109 -8.28 -9.85 -1.02
CA PRO A 109 -9.62 -10.41 -0.79
C PRO A 109 -10.06 -11.40 -1.88
N VAL A 110 -9.66 -11.17 -3.14
CA VAL A 110 -9.97 -12.07 -4.26
C VAL A 110 -9.03 -13.27 -4.28
N ALA A 111 -7.73 -13.06 -4.09
CA ALA A 111 -6.71 -14.10 -4.14
C ALA A 111 -6.97 -15.25 -3.16
N TYR A 112 -7.68 -14.96 -2.07
CA TYR A 112 -8.01 -15.88 -1.00
C TYR A 112 -9.53 -16.13 -0.84
N GLY A 113 -10.33 -15.75 -1.84
CA GLY A 113 -11.74 -16.11 -1.93
C GLY A 113 -12.68 -15.43 -0.92
N LEU A 114 -12.20 -14.38 -0.23
CA LEU A 114 -12.98 -13.58 0.72
C LEU A 114 -13.98 -12.66 -0.01
N LEU A 115 -13.63 -12.23 -1.22
CA LEU A 115 -14.46 -11.43 -2.11
C LEU A 115 -14.71 -12.19 -3.42
N GLN A 116 -15.99 -12.37 -3.76
CA GLN A 116 -16.41 -12.99 -5.01
C GLN A 116 -16.84 -11.89 -6.01
N PRO A 117 -16.34 -11.91 -7.26
CA PRO A 117 -16.75 -10.97 -8.30
C PRO A 117 -18.28 -10.95 -8.50
N PRO A 118 -18.91 -9.78 -8.74
CA PRO A 118 -20.32 -9.73 -9.11
C PRO A 118 -20.51 -10.26 -10.53
N GLY A 119 -21.65 -10.90 -10.80
CA GLY A 119 -21.99 -11.33 -12.15
C GLY A 119 -22.25 -10.15 -13.09
N GLY A 120 -21.62 -10.15 -14.26
CA GLY A 120 -21.85 -9.16 -15.31
C GLY A 120 -21.21 -7.78 -15.07
N VAL A 121 -20.33 -7.65 -14.08
CA VAL A 121 -19.62 -6.42 -13.71
C VAL A 121 -18.14 -6.59 -13.97
N ASP A 122 -17.49 -5.57 -14.53
CA ASP A 122 -16.03 -5.58 -14.68
C ASP A 122 -15.38 -5.51 -13.29
N VAL A 123 -14.43 -6.39 -13.00
CA VAL A 123 -13.64 -6.34 -11.77
C VAL A 123 -12.16 -6.22 -12.15
N ALA A 124 -11.57 -5.10 -11.79
CA ALA A 124 -10.19 -4.76 -12.13
C ALA A 124 -9.37 -4.47 -10.87
N LEU A 125 -8.04 -4.53 -11.02
CA LEU A 125 -7.07 -4.21 -9.99
C LEU A 125 -6.39 -2.88 -10.31
N PHE A 126 -6.28 -2.03 -9.30
CA PHE A 126 -5.36 -0.90 -9.31
C PHE A 126 -4.77 -0.75 -7.90
N VAL A 127 -3.55 -1.26 -7.72
CA VAL A 127 -2.87 -1.32 -6.42
C VAL A 127 -1.66 -0.39 -6.42
N PRO A 128 -1.73 0.80 -5.79
CA PRO A 128 -0.59 1.69 -5.65
C PRO A 128 0.55 1.06 -4.84
N LYS A 129 1.79 1.12 -5.32
CA LYS A 129 2.99 0.70 -4.57
C LYS A 129 3.67 1.92 -3.93
N ALA A 130 2.88 2.64 -3.14
CA ALA A 130 3.31 3.77 -2.34
C ALA A 130 2.39 3.93 -1.11
N PRO A 131 2.91 4.42 0.04
CA PRO A 131 2.06 4.81 1.16
C PRO A 131 1.05 5.88 0.74
N GLY A 132 -0.16 5.84 1.32
CA GLY A 132 -1.25 6.75 0.96
C GLY A 132 -0.85 8.22 0.84
N PRO A 133 -0.32 8.88 1.90
CA PRO A 133 0.09 10.28 1.84
C PRO A 133 1.10 10.57 0.71
N ALA A 134 2.05 9.66 0.47
CA ALA A 134 3.04 9.80 -0.58
C ALA A 134 2.43 9.77 -2.00
N ILE A 135 1.27 9.09 -2.19
CA ILE A 135 0.52 9.13 -3.46
C ILE A 135 0.06 10.57 -3.73
N ARG A 136 -0.53 11.24 -2.73
CA ARG A 136 -1.01 12.61 -2.86
C ARG A 136 0.14 13.60 -3.08
N ASP A 137 1.19 13.49 -2.27
CA ASP A 137 2.33 14.41 -2.34
C ASP A 137 3.03 14.34 -3.71
N ARG A 138 3.25 13.12 -4.22
CA ARG A 138 3.83 12.92 -5.56
C ARG A 138 2.95 13.52 -6.65
N TYR A 139 1.63 13.30 -6.57
CA TYR A 139 0.69 13.86 -7.54
C TYR A 139 0.79 15.39 -7.63
N LEU A 140 0.78 16.06 -6.47
CA LEU A 140 0.91 17.52 -6.37
C LEU A 140 2.25 18.04 -6.93
N GLN A 141 3.30 17.24 -6.82
CA GLN A 141 4.62 17.53 -7.38
C GLN A 141 4.76 17.16 -8.87
N GLY A 142 3.69 16.68 -9.53
CA GLY A 142 3.78 16.23 -10.92
C GLY A 142 4.52 14.90 -11.12
N ARG A 143 4.75 14.14 -10.04
CA ARG A 143 5.48 12.87 -10.04
C ARG A 143 4.52 11.68 -9.96
N GLY A 144 4.85 10.63 -10.68
CA GLY A 144 4.11 9.37 -10.67
C GLY A 144 4.58 8.42 -9.56
N PHE A 145 3.98 7.24 -9.54
CA PHE A 145 4.34 6.16 -8.63
C PHE A 145 4.19 4.81 -9.34
N ALA A 146 4.88 3.79 -8.83
CA ALA A 146 4.68 2.43 -9.29
C ALA A 146 3.32 1.92 -8.81
N ALA A 147 2.61 1.18 -9.66
CA ALA A 147 1.37 0.51 -9.33
C ALA A 147 1.31 -0.89 -9.94
N VAL A 148 0.38 -1.70 -9.47
CA VAL A 148 -0.06 -2.92 -10.15
C VAL A 148 -1.44 -2.68 -10.74
N VAL A 149 -1.65 -3.15 -11.97
CA VAL A 149 -2.96 -3.18 -12.63
C VAL A 149 -3.27 -4.61 -13.06
N GLY A 150 -4.54 -4.93 -13.23
CA GLY A 150 -4.92 -6.29 -13.62
C GLY A 150 -6.42 -6.45 -13.80
N VAL A 151 -6.80 -7.63 -14.24
CA VAL A 151 -8.19 -8.04 -14.46
C VAL A 151 -8.51 -9.22 -13.58
N VAL A 152 -9.64 -9.16 -12.89
CA VAL A 152 -10.23 -10.25 -12.13
C VAL A 152 -11.40 -10.85 -12.90
N GLU A 153 -12.28 -9.99 -13.42
CA GLU A 153 -13.43 -10.36 -14.25
C GLU A 153 -13.60 -9.30 -15.35
N ASP A 154 -13.83 -9.71 -16.59
CA ASP A 154 -13.97 -8.80 -17.73
C ASP A 154 -15.30 -9.06 -18.45
N ALA A 155 -16.38 -8.52 -17.88
CA ALA A 155 -17.74 -8.71 -18.38
C ALA A 155 -18.00 -7.88 -19.65
N SER A 156 -17.34 -6.73 -19.80
CA SER A 156 -17.54 -5.80 -20.91
C SER A 156 -16.46 -5.88 -22.00
N GLY A 157 -15.31 -6.50 -21.71
CA GLY A 157 -14.13 -6.47 -22.56
C GLY A 157 -13.22 -5.25 -22.32
N ASN A 158 -13.50 -4.43 -21.30
CA ASN A 158 -12.80 -3.17 -21.01
C ASN A 158 -12.27 -3.09 -19.56
N ALA A 159 -12.29 -4.16 -18.77
CA ALA A 159 -11.90 -4.11 -17.35
C ALA A 159 -10.47 -3.55 -17.14
N LEU A 160 -9.51 -3.96 -17.98
CA LEU A 160 -8.14 -3.45 -17.91
C LEU A 160 -8.06 -1.96 -18.25
N ASP A 161 -8.87 -1.50 -19.19
CA ASP A 161 -8.93 -0.09 -19.58
C ASP A 161 -9.49 0.77 -18.45
N VAL A 162 -10.46 0.25 -17.68
CA VAL A 162 -10.95 0.91 -16.45
C VAL A 162 -9.83 1.02 -15.41
N ALA A 163 -9.08 -0.06 -15.14
CA ALA A 163 -7.94 0.00 -14.22
C ALA A 163 -6.88 1.03 -14.65
N HIS A 164 -6.54 1.07 -15.95
CA HIS A 164 -5.63 2.07 -16.50
C HIS A 164 -6.16 3.50 -16.34
N ALA A 165 -7.46 3.71 -16.51
CA ALA A 165 -8.06 5.02 -16.40
C ALA A 165 -8.08 5.54 -14.95
N VAL A 166 -8.38 4.67 -13.99
CA VAL A 166 -8.27 5.00 -12.55
C VAL A 166 -6.81 5.27 -12.17
N ALA A 167 -5.88 4.45 -12.65
CA ALA A 167 -4.45 4.66 -12.40
C ALA A 167 -3.95 6.00 -12.96
N ASP A 168 -4.41 6.38 -14.16
CA ASP A 168 -4.08 7.66 -14.79
C ASP A 168 -4.62 8.85 -14.00
N GLY A 169 -5.92 8.82 -13.68
CA GLY A 169 -6.57 9.88 -12.92
C GLY A 169 -6.02 10.01 -11.49
N ALA A 170 -5.58 8.91 -10.89
CA ALA A 170 -4.86 8.90 -9.61
C ALA A 170 -3.41 9.40 -9.72
N GLY A 171 -2.87 9.57 -10.93
CA GLY A 171 -1.54 10.09 -11.23
C GLY A 171 -0.41 9.06 -11.24
N ALA A 172 -0.71 7.76 -11.33
CA ALA A 172 0.32 6.72 -11.40
C ALA A 172 1.27 6.93 -12.59
N PHE A 173 0.76 7.41 -13.72
CA PHE A 173 1.53 7.63 -14.96
C PHE A 173 2.14 9.03 -15.11
N LYS A 174 2.09 9.87 -14.06
CA LYS A 174 2.89 11.11 -14.01
C LYS A 174 4.40 10.79 -14.06
N GLN A 175 5.24 11.82 -14.12
CA GLN A 175 6.68 11.67 -14.36
C GLN A 175 7.33 10.63 -13.43
N GLY A 176 7.96 9.61 -14.01
CA GLY A 176 8.68 8.56 -13.29
C GLY A 176 7.82 7.42 -12.74
N GLY A 177 6.50 7.45 -12.94
CA GLY A 177 5.61 6.35 -12.56
C GLY A 177 5.30 5.38 -13.70
N PHE A 178 4.75 4.23 -13.34
CA PHE A 178 4.40 3.13 -14.24
C PHE A 178 3.48 2.14 -13.54
N ALA A 179 2.81 1.29 -14.31
CA ALA A 179 2.05 0.17 -13.79
C ALA A 179 2.58 -1.16 -14.33
N LEU A 180 2.59 -2.19 -13.49
CA LEU A 180 2.88 -3.57 -13.86
C LEU A 180 1.59 -4.36 -13.92
N GLU A 181 1.43 -5.19 -14.93
CA GLU A 181 0.30 -6.12 -14.95
C GLU A 181 0.57 -7.35 -14.09
N ALA A 182 -0.39 -7.70 -13.25
CA ALA A 182 -0.40 -8.94 -12.50
C ALA A 182 -1.83 -9.41 -12.20
N SER A 183 -1.99 -10.71 -11.96
CA SER A 183 -3.22 -11.26 -11.38
C SER A 183 -3.37 -10.88 -9.90
N ALA A 184 -4.58 -10.96 -9.35
CA ALA A 184 -4.83 -10.76 -7.92
C ALA A 184 -3.93 -11.66 -7.05
N ARG A 185 -3.71 -12.91 -7.48
CA ARG A 185 -2.90 -13.87 -6.73
C ARG A 185 -1.42 -13.54 -6.75
N GLU A 186 -0.88 -13.11 -7.89
CA GLU A 186 0.52 -12.69 -7.99
C GLU A 186 0.78 -11.42 -7.18
N GLU A 187 -0.15 -10.45 -7.25
CA GLU A 187 -0.07 -9.20 -6.50
C GLU A 187 -0.09 -9.48 -4.99
N ALA A 188 -1.10 -10.21 -4.50
CA ALA A 188 -1.24 -10.53 -3.08
C ALA A 188 -0.04 -11.33 -2.56
N LEU A 189 0.45 -12.32 -3.32
CA LEU A 189 1.62 -13.08 -2.93
C LEU A 189 2.88 -12.21 -2.85
N ALA A 190 3.11 -11.35 -3.85
CA ALA A 190 4.28 -10.46 -3.87
C ALA A 190 4.24 -9.48 -2.69
N ASP A 191 3.06 -8.93 -2.38
CA ASP A 191 2.87 -8.02 -1.27
C ASP A 191 3.14 -8.71 0.06
N LEU A 192 2.45 -9.82 0.35
CA LEU A 192 2.62 -10.61 1.58
C LEU A 192 4.06 -11.07 1.79
N LEU A 193 4.76 -11.52 0.75
CA LEU A 193 6.18 -11.86 0.84
C LEU A 193 7.04 -10.64 1.17
N GLY A 194 6.74 -9.49 0.57
CA GLY A 194 7.40 -8.22 0.91
C GLY A 194 7.21 -7.87 2.38
N GLU A 195 6.02 -8.03 2.93
CA GLU A 195 5.71 -7.66 4.31
C GLU A 195 6.26 -8.66 5.33
N GLN A 196 5.93 -9.94 5.14
CA GLN A 196 6.20 -10.98 6.13
C GLN A 196 7.63 -11.50 6.09
N VAL A 197 8.34 -11.30 4.96
CA VAL A 197 9.73 -11.72 4.84
C VAL A 197 10.64 -10.53 4.91
N LEU A 198 10.55 -9.58 3.97
CA LEU A 198 11.51 -8.48 3.90
C LEU A 198 11.33 -7.49 5.05
N LYS A 199 10.12 -6.92 5.23
CA LYS A 199 9.89 -5.91 6.28
C LYS A 199 10.06 -6.51 7.69
N ALA A 200 9.53 -7.72 7.92
CA ALA A 200 9.71 -8.42 9.20
C ALA A 200 11.19 -8.73 9.49
N SER A 201 11.96 -9.19 8.50
CA SER A 201 13.40 -9.44 8.69
C SER A 201 14.17 -8.15 8.96
N LEU A 202 13.81 -7.04 8.32
CA LEU A 202 14.43 -5.74 8.57
C LEU A 202 14.17 -5.27 10.01
N LEU A 203 12.92 -5.36 10.48
CA LEU A 203 12.57 -5.00 11.87
C LEU A 203 13.38 -5.83 12.87
N ALA A 204 13.38 -7.16 12.70
CA ALA A 204 14.13 -8.06 13.58
C ALA A 204 15.65 -7.79 13.54
N ALA A 205 16.19 -7.46 12.37
CA ALA A 205 17.61 -7.11 12.22
C ALA A 205 17.95 -5.80 12.95
N ILE A 206 17.09 -4.78 12.87
CA ILE A 206 17.27 -3.51 13.59
C ILE A 206 17.23 -3.74 15.10
N GLU A 207 16.25 -4.50 15.61
CA GLU A 207 16.14 -4.82 17.04
C GLU A 207 17.37 -5.59 17.55
N ALA A 208 17.80 -6.63 16.83
CA ALA A 208 18.95 -7.43 17.20
C ALA A 208 20.27 -6.61 17.16
N ALA A 209 20.43 -5.74 16.16
CA ALA A 209 21.59 -4.87 16.07
C ALA A 209 21.61 -3.84 17.20
N PHE A 210 20.47 -3.23 17.53
CA PHE A 210 20.34 -2.30 18.65
C PHE A 210 20.71 -2.96 19.99
N GLU A 211 20.18 -4.15 20.27
CA GLU A 211 20.54 -4.90 21.47
C GLU A 211 22.03 -5.26 21.53
N LEU A 212 22.63 -5.66 20.40
CA LEU A 212 24.05 -5.99 20.35
C LEU A 212 24.93 -4.76 20.60
N MET A 213 24.61 -3.62 19.97
CA MET A 213 25.33 -2.36 20.14
C MET A 213 25.28 -1.89 21.59
N THR A 214 24.09 -1.86 22.20
CA THR A 214 23.89 -1.43 23.58
C THR A 214 24.60 -2.35 24.58
N LYS A 215 24.52 -3.68 24.41
CA LYS A 215 25.27 -4.65 25.23
C LYS A 215 26.80 -4.49 25.09
N ALA A 216 27.28 -4.02 23.94
CA ALA A 216 28.69 -3.70 23.71
C ALA A 216 29.11 -2.32 24.26
N GLY A 217 28.18 -1.56 24.88
CA GLY A 217 28.46 -0.26 25.49
C GLY A 217 28.26 0.95 24.56
N VAL A 218 27.67 0.77 23.37
CA VAL A 218 27.29 1.89 22.50
C VAL A 218 26.11 2.65 23.13
N PRO A 219 26.17 3.98 23.27
CA PRO A 219 25.03 4.77 23.73
C PRO A 219 23.78 4.54 22.87
N GLN A 220 22.61 4.46 23.50
CA GLN A 220 21.35 4.13 22.80
C GLN A 220 21.02 5.13 21.71
N GLU A 221 21.26 6.41 21.96
CA GLU A 221 21.04 7.50 21.03
C GLU A 221 21.92 7.35 19.77
N LEU A 222 23.19 6.97 19.97
CA LEU A 222 24.11 6.73 18.86
C LEU A 222 23.71 5.48 18.08
N ALA A 223 23.29 4.40 18.75
CA ALA A 223 22.81 3.19 18.08
C ALA A 223 21.56 3.47 17.22
N VAL A 224 20.63 4.29 17.73
CA VAL A 224 19.45 4.72 16.96
C VAL A 224 19.84 5.53 15.73
N VAL A 225 20.73 6.53 15.88
CA VAL A 225 21.21 7.35 14.76
C VAL A 225 21.87 6.49 13.69
N GLU A 226 22.73 5.55 14.09
CA GLU A 226 23.43 4.64 13.20
C GLU A 226 22.48 3.71 12.44
N LEU A 227 21.46 3.16 13.11
CA LEU A 227 20.60 2.13 12.51
C LEU A 227 19.53 2.70 11.58
N TYR A 228 18.91 3.84 11.94
CA TYR A 228 17.83 4.42 11.15
C TYR A 228 17.60 5.92 11.37
N GLY A 229 17.97 6.47 12.53
CA GLY A 229 17.69 7.87 12.90
C GLY A 229 18.40 8.91 12.02
N SER A 230 19.54 8.57 11.41
CA SER A 230 20.24 9.43 10.45
C SER A 230 19.52 9.59 9.11
N GLY A 231 18.62 8.66 8.77
CA GLY A 231 17.99 8.58 7.44
C GLY A 231 18.84 7.87 6.38
N GLU A 232 20.08 7.47 6.67
CA GLU A 232 20.98 6.81 5.71
C GLU A 232 20.41 5.50 5.17
N LEU A 233 19.74 4.70 6.00
CA LEU A 233 19.04 3.48 5.58
C LEU A 233 17.94 3.77 4.54
N GLY A 234 17.20 4.87 4.71
CA GLY A 234 16.19 5.32 3.76
C GLY A 234 16.81 5.75 2.42
N GLU A 235 17.94 6.44 2.48
CA GLU A 235 18.71 6.83 1.29
C GLU A 235 19.27 5.62 0.55
N LEU A 236 19.75 4.61 1.27
CA LEU A 236 20.15 3.33 0.67
C LEU A 236 18.97 2.69 -0.09
N GLY A 237 17.79 2.62 0.53
CA GLY A 237 16.57 2.17 -0.14
C GLY A 237 16.24 2.96 -1.41
N ARG A 238 16.43 4.29 -1.38
CA ARG A 238 16.28 5.16 -2.55
C ARG A 238 17.28 4.79 -3.65
N LEU A 239 18.56 4.59 -3.32
CA LEU A 239 19.58 4.20 -4.29
C LEU A 239 19.30 2.81 -4.88
N MET A 240 18.82 1.87 -4.07
CA MET A 240 18.39 0.54 -4.55
C MET A 240 17.25 0.65 -5.58
N SER A 241 16.32 1.60 -5.42
CA SER A 241 15.25 1.83 -6.39
C SER A 241 15.75 2.35 -7.75
N LEU A 242 16.92 3.00 -7.77
CA LEU A 242 17.51 3.58 -8.99
C LEU A 242 18.47 2.63 -9.69
N ALA A 243 19.27 1.88 -8.93
CA ALA A 243 20.39 1.09 -9.45
C ALA A 243 20.32 -0.41 -9.11
N GLY A 244 19.26 -0.84 -8.41
CA GLY A 244 19.17 -2.17 -7.82
C GLY A 244 20.06 -2.34 -6.58
N PRO A 245 19.90 -3.44 -5.83
CA PRO A 245 20.60 -3.66 -4.56
C PRO A 245 22.13 -3.67 -4.73
N TYR A 246 22.64 -4.36 -5.75
CA TYR A 246 24.09 -4.43 -5.99
C TYR A 246 24.67 -3.16 -6.64
N GLY A 247 23.85 -2.39 -7.36
CA GLY A 247 24.26 -1.10 -7.90
C GLY A 247 24.41 -0.05 -6.80
N ALA A 248 23.50 -0.05 -5.83
CA ALA A 248 23.56 0.83 -4.66
C ALA A 248 24.84 0.63 -3.83
N LEU A 249 25.31 -0.62 -3.67
CA LEU A 249 26.58 -0.92 -2.97
C LEU A 249 27.80 -0.24 -3.61
N ARG A 250 27.77 0.04 -4.92
CA ARG A 250 28.88 0.73 -5.61
C ARG A 250 28.98 2.21 -5.25
N LEU A 251 27.93 2.76 -4.63
CA LEU A 251 27.86 4.14 -4.18
C LEU A 251 28.28 4.30 -2.71
N GLN A 252 28.60 3.18 -2.04
CA GLN A 252 29.11 3.13 -0.67
C GLN A 252 30.63 2.99 -0.65
N SER A 253 31.23 3.18 0.53
CA SER A 253 32.66 2.91 0.70
C SER A 253 32.97 1.42 0.47
N PRO A 254 34.14 1.07 -0.09
CA PRO A 254 34.50 -0.34 -0.30
C PRO A 254 34.49 -1.20 0.98
N VAL A 255 34.79 -0.58 2.14
CA VAL A 255 34.80 -1.27 3.45
C VAL A 255 33.39 -1.65 3.87
N ASP A 256 32.44 -0.72 3.75
CA ASP A 256 31.02 -0.94 4.05
C ASP A 256 30.43 -2.01 3.10
N ALA A 257 30.62 -1.83 1.79
CA ALA A 257 30.14 -2.80 0.80
C ALA A 257 30.71 -4.20 1.02
N TYR A 258 32.01 -4.32 1.36
CA TYR A 258 32.62 -5.61 1.70
C TYR A 258 32.02 -6.22 2.98
N GLY A 259 31.83 -5.42 4.02
CA GLY A 259 31.22 -5.86 5.29
C GLY A 259 29.83 -6.46 5.09
N GLN A 260 28.99 -5.79 4.30
CA GLN A 260 27.66 -6.29 3.94
C GLN A 260 27.74 -7.60 3.14
N LEU A 261 28.56 -7.66 2.09
CA LEU A 261 28.66 -8.83 1.22
C LEU A 261 29.27 -10.06 1.91
N ALA A 262 30.27 -9.87 2.78
CA ALA A 262 30.93 -10.95 3.50
C ALA A 262 29.98 -11.71 4.43
N ARG A 263 28.93 -11.04 4.95
CA ARG A 263 27.95 -11.62 5.87
C ARG A 263 26.62 -11.99 5.22
N ALA A 264 26.28 -11.40 4.07
CA ALA A 264 24.99 -11.59 3.40
C ALA A 264 24.61 -13.06 3.16
N GLY A 265 25.60 -13.93 2.93
CA GLY A 265 25.37 -15.37 2.72
C GLY A 265 24.81 -16.10 3.95
N GLU A 266 25.20 -15.71 5.16
CA GLU A 266 24.70 -16.30 6.41
C GLU A 266 23.26 -15.86 6.69
N TYR A 267 22.99 -14.55 6.58
CA TYR A 267 21.65 -13.99 6.72
C TYR A 267 20.67 -14.56 5.70
N ARG A 268 21.10 -14.73 4.44
CA ARG A 268 20.25 -15.34 3.40
C ARG A 268 19.79 -16.75 3.78
N LYS A 269 20.68 -17.58 4.34
CA LYS A 269 20.33 -18.93 4.80
C LYS A 269 19.34 -18.90 5.97
N ALA A 270 19.55 -17.99 6.91
CA ALA A 270 18.65 -17.82 8.06
C ALA A 270 17.25 -17.36 7.61
N ILE A 271 17.17 -16.31 6.79
CA ILE A 271 15.90 -15.78 6.27
C ILE A 271 15.15 -16.85 5.46
N ALA A 272 15.85 -17.57 4.56
CA ALA A 272 15.23 -18.63 3.79
C ALA A 272 14.65 -19.74 4.68
N ARG A 273 15.33 -20.12 5.77
CA ARG A 273 14.80 -21.09 6.75
C ARG A 273 13.60 -20.56 7.53
N MET A 274 13.63 -19.29 7.94
CA MET A 274 12.53 -18.68 8.71
C MET A 274 11.27 -18.47 7.89
N ALA A 275 11.40 -18.28 6.58
CA ALA A 275 10.24 -17.97 5.74
C ALA A 275 9.81 -19.13 4.80
N TRP A 276 10.63 -20.17 4.63
CA TRP A 276 10.28 -21.39 3.85
C TRP A 276 10.57 -22.70 4.61
N GLY A 277 10.91 -22.65 5.89
CA GLY A 277 11.14 -23.83 6.73
C GLY A 277 9.86 -24.63 7.00
N VAL A 278 10.03 -25.84 7.53
CA VAL A 278 8.93 -26.76 7.87
C VAL A 278 7.97 -26.20 8.93
N ASP A 279 8.44 -25.28 9.76
CA ASP A 279 7.66 -24.62 10.82
C ASP A 279 6.95 -23.34 10.36
N VAL A 280 7.06 -22.98 9.08
CA VAL A 280 6.40 -21.79 8.53
C VAL A 280 4.95 -22.13 8.24
N MET A 281 4.04 -21.42 8.91
CA MET A 281 2.60 -21.47 8.66
C MET A 281 2.33 -21.20 7.18
N ARG A 282 2.05 -22.27 6.43
CA ARG A 282 1.70 -22.18 5.02
C ARG A 282 0.32 -21.57 4.89
N ASP A 283 0.26 -20.28 4.53
CA ASP A 283 -0.89 -19.65 3.88
C ASP A 283 -2.25 -19.92 4.60
N ASP A 284 -2.28 -19.96 5.94
CA ASP A 284 -3.53 -20.07 6.72
C ASP A 284 -4.16 -18.68 6.83
N VAL A 285 -4.66 -18.21 5.69
CA VAL A 285 -5.22 -16.88 5.48
C VAL A 285 -6.43 -16.60 6.37
N GLY A 286 -7.07 -17.65 6.89
CA GLY A 286 -8.16 -17.51 7.86
C GLY A 286 -7.77 -16.84 9.19
N ARG A 287 -6.48 -16.70 9.49
CA ARG A 287 -5.96 -16.04 10.71
C ARG A 287 -5.38 -14.65 10.48
N PHE A 288 -5.22 -14.23 9.23
CA PHE A 288 -4.69 -12.91 8.87
C PHE A 288 -5.84 -11.94 8.64
N SER A 289 -6.53 -11.57 9.72
CA SER A 289 -7.36 -10.36 9.70
C SER A 289 -6.48 -9.16 10.09
N GLU A 290 -6.62 -8.03 9.40
CA GLU A 290 -6.02 -6.75 9.81
C GLU A 290 -6.34 -6.41 11.28
N ARG A 291 -7.49 -6.83 11.82
CA ARG A 291 -7.81 -6.76 13.26
C ARG A 291 -6.92 -7.62 14.14
N ASP A 292 -6.61 -8.86 13.75
CA ASP A 292 -5.72 -9.76 14.49
C ASP A 292 -4.25 -9.36 14.29
N CYS A 293 -3.89 -8.86 13.11
CA CYS A 293 -2.59 -8.26 12.83
C CYS A 293 -2.41 -6.97 13.62
N SER A 294 -3.42 -6.11 13.71
CA SER A 294 -3.42 -4.87 14.50
C SER A 294 -3.40 -5.16 15.99
N ARG A 295 -4.23 -6.08 16.49
CA ARG A 295 -4.19 -6.52 17.90
C ARG A 295 -2.85 -7.18 18.23
N GLY A 296 -2.32 -8.01 17.33
CA GLY A 296 -0.99 -8.59 17.45
C GLY A 296 0.12 -7.54 17.45
N PHE A 297 0.01 -6.54 16.57
CA PHE A 297 0.93 -5.40 16.45
C PHE A 297 0.96 -4.56 17.72
N TRP A 298 -0.20 -4.03 18.17
CA TRP A 298 -0.30 -3.22 19.38
C TRP A 298 0.13 -3.96 20.64
N ASN A 299 -0.09 -5.29 20.72
CA ASN A 299 0.35 -6.10 21.86
C ASN A 299 1.86 -6.45 21.83
N ARG A 300 2.51 -6.33 20.66
CA ARG A 300 3.94 -6.64 20.45
C ARG A 300 4.85 -5.42 20.46
N ILE A 301 4.33 -4.21 20.26
CA ILE A 301 5.09 -2.99 20.54
C ILE A 301 5.38 -2.94 22.04
N ARG A 302 6.59 -3.34 22.42
CA ARG A 302 7.11 -3.23 23.79
C ARG A 302 8.49 -2.58 23.73
N GLY A 303 8.62 -1.37 24.25
CA GLY A 303 9.89 -0.65 24.32
C GLY A 303 9.70 0.84 24.58
N ILE A 304 10.71 1.48 25.17
CA ILE A 304 10.83 2.94 25.15
C ILE A 304 11.33 3.31 23.76
N ASP A 305 10.46 3.86 22.92
CA ASP A 305 10.87 4.40 21.63
C ASP A 305 11.64 5.70 21.85
N VAL A 306 12.96 5.57 21.92
CA VAL A 306 13.88 6.70 22.12
C VAL A 306 13.72 7.74 21.00
N MET A 307 13.30 7.35 19.80
CA MET A 307 13.03 8.32 18.73
C MET A 307 11.83 9.18 19.02
N ASN A 308 10.81 8.73 19.75
CA ASN A 308 9.73 9.62 20.16
C ASN A 308 10.23 10.71 21.12
N ILE A 309 11.18 10.39 22.00
CA ILE A 309 11.80 11.35 22.91
C ILE A 309 12.66 12.35 22.12
N VAL A 310 13.51 11.86 21.22
CA VAL A 310 14.39 12.67 20.38
C VAL A 310 13.58 13.54 19.42
N ALA A 311 12.57 13.00 18.75
CA ALA A 311 11.73 13.73 17.80
C ALA A 311 10.84 14.77 18.49
N ASN A 312 10.38 14.50 19.73
CA ASN A 312 9.71 15.51 20.55
C ASN A 312 10.67 16.65 20.93
N TYR A 313 11.90 16.32 21.33
CA TYR A 313 12.94 17.32 21.59
C TYR A 313 13.29 18.16 20.34
N LEU A 314 13.33 17.54 19.16
CA LEU A 314 13.64 18.20 17.88
C LEU A 314 12.43 18.89 17.24
N GLY A 315 11.22 18.73 17.78
CA GLY A 315 9.99 19.29 17.22
C GLY A 315 9.59 18.71 15.85
N THR A 316 10.05 17.50 15.52
CA THR A 316 9.84 16.86 14.20
C THR A 316 8.64 15.89 14.16
N LEU A 317 8.01 15.62 15.31
CA LEU A 317 6.74 14.90 15.37
C LEU A 317 5.57 15.85 15.13
N GLU A 318 4.77 15.58 14.09
CA GLU A 318 3.39 16.08 14.07
C GLU A 318 2.64 15.46 15.26
N LYS A 319 2.08 16.30 16.13
CA LYS A 319 1.19 15.85 17.20
C LYS A 319 -0.07 15.26 16.58
N PHE A 320 -0.06 13.97 16.31
CA PHE A 320 -1.27 13.23 15.97
C PHE A 320 -2.06 12.95 17.26
N GLY A 321 -3.14 13.70 17.47
CA GLY A 321 -4.14 13.39 18.51
C GLY A 321 -3.88 13.95 19.91
N GLU A 322 -3.46 15.21 20.02
CA GLU A 322 -3.88 16.06 21.16
C GLU A 322 -5.16 16.81 20.81
#